data_AF-A0A2V9RA63-F1
#
_entry.id   AF-A0A2V9RA63-F1
#
_cell.length_a   1.000
_cell.length_b   1.000
_cell.length_c   1.000
_cell.angle_alpha   90.00
_cell.angle_beta   90.00
_cell.angle_gamma   90.00
#
_symmetry.space_group_name_H-M   'P 1'
#
loop_
_entity.id
_entity.type
_entity.pdbx_description
1 polymer ?
#
loop_
_entity_poly.entity_id
_entity_poly.type
_entity_poly.pdbx_seq_one_letter_code
_entity_poly.pdbx_strand_id
1 'polypeptide(L)' 'SAQPQAPRRVGDNEQLEFLGDAVLGMVTTQELFQRFPGFREGELSKVRAHLVSERHLIHVAQELN' A
#
# COMPACT_ATOMS: atom_id res chain seq x y z
N SER A 1 36.54 10.40 19.80
CA SER A 1 36.69 9.42 18.72
C SER A 1 35.32 9.09 18.16
N ALA A 2 34.99 9.61 16.98
CA ALA A 2 33.74 9.28 16.30
C ALA A 2 33.85 7.83 15.77
N GLN A 3 33.00 6.94 16.27
CA GLN A 3 32.90 5.58 15.71
C GLN A 3 32.33 5.68 14.29
N PRO A 4 32.86 4.94 13.30
CA PRO A 4 32.31 4.90 11.96
C PRO A 4 30.93 4.23 12.03
N GLN A 5 29.89 4.95 11.63
CA GLN A 5 28.55 4.38 11.50
C GLN A 5 28.59 3.29 10.43
N ALA A 6 28.19 2.07 10.80
CA ALA A 6 28.10 0.95 9.89
C ALA A 6 27.23 1.34 8.67
N PRO A 7 27.55 0.85 7.45
CA PRO A 7 26.74 1.15 6.27
C PRO A 7 25.31 0.67 6.54
N ARG A 8 24.35 1.62 6.50
CA ARG A 8 22.91 1.33 6.56
C ARG A 8 22.64 0.27 5.50
N ARG A 9 22.21 -0.93 5.91
CA ARG A 9 21.93 -2.02 4.99
C ARG A 9 20.93 -1.52 3.94
N VAL A 10 21.39 -1.39 2.70
CA VAL A 10 20.56 -1.20 1.50
C VAL A 10 19.87 -2.53 1.20
N GLY A 11 19.02 -2.99 2.12
CA GLY A 11 18.49 -4.36 2.12
C GLY A 11 17.04 -4.49 2.55
N ASP A 12 16.50 -3.50 3.28
CA ASP A 12 15.06 -3.41 3.46
C ASP A 12 14.51 -2.46 2.40
N ASN A 13 13.60 -2.97 1.58
CA ASN A 13 12.82 -2.16 0.64
C ASN A 13 11.82 -1.24 1.35
N GLU A 14 11.99 -0.97 2.66
CA GLU A 14 11.08 -0.21 3.52
C GLU A 14 10.74 1.17 2.93
N GLN A 15 11.71 1.87 2.32
CA GLN A 15 11.42 3.15 1.64
C GLN A 15 10.55 2.98 0.39
N LEU A 16 10.76 1.91 -0.36
CA LEU A 16 9.98 1.58 -1.55
C LEU A 16 8.59 1.05 -1.17
N GLU A 17 8.49 0.30 -0.07
CA GLU A 17 7.24 -0.18 0.51
C GLU A 17 6.40 1.00 0.99
N PHE A 18 6.99 1.92 1.75
CA PHE A 18 6.32 3.15 2.18
C PHE A 18 5.79 3.97 0.99
N LEU A 19 6.59 4.11 -0.07
CA LEU A 19 6.16 4.77 -1.30
C LEU A 19 5.05 3.98 -2.01
N GLY A 20 5.20 2.66 -2.09
CA GLY A 20 4.24 1.75 -2.71
C GLY A 20 2.87 1.80 -2.04
N ASP A 21 2.84 1.78 -0.71
CA ASP A 21 1.61 1.90 0.08
C ASP A 21 0.90 3.23 -0.14
N ALA A 22 1.65 4.34 -0.20
CA ALA A 22 1.08 5.65 -0.49
C ALA A 22 0.47 5.71 -1.90
N VAL A 23 1.18 5.19 -2.90
CA VAL A 23 0.70 5.15 -4.30
C VAL A 23 -0.51 4.23 -4.43
N LEU A 24 -0.46 3.03 -3.86
CA LEU A 24 -1.55 2.07 -3.87
C LEU A 24 -2.79 2.64 -3.17
N GLY A 25 -2.62 3.28 -2.01
CA GLY A 25 -3.69 3.96 -1.29
C GLY A 25 -4.34 5.07 -2.12
N MET A 26 -3.55 5.87 -2.84
CA MET A 26 -4.05 6.91 -3.74
C MET A 26 -4.87 6.32 -4.89
N VAL A 27 -4.29 5.39 -5.65
CA VAL A 27 -4.93 4.80 -6.84
C VAL A 27 -6.21 4.08 -6.47
N THR A 28 -6.19 3.25 -5.41
CA THR A 28 -7.40 2.55 -4.95
C THR A 28 -8.48 3.52 -4.48
N THR A 29 -8.12 4.61 -3.77
CA THR A 29 -9.08 5.63 -3.36
C THR A 29 -9.73 6.31 -4.57
N GLN A 30 -8.93 6.68 -5.57
CA GLN A 30 -9.42 7.31 -6.79
C GLN A 30 -10.40 6.38 -7.55
N GLU A 31 -10.02 5.11 -7.73
CA GLU A 31 -10.87 4.12 -8.41
C GLU A 31 -12.19 3.89 -7.67
N LEU A 32 -12.16 3.76 -6.35
CA LEU A 32 -13.37 3.58 -5.55
C LEU A 32 -14.31 4.78 -5.63
N PHE A 33 -13.75 6.00 -5.63
CA PHE A 33 -14.55 7.22 -5.76
C PHE A 33 -15.27 7.29 -7.11
N GLN A 34 -14.60 6.89 -8.20
CA GLN A 34 -15.21 6.88 -9.54
C GLN A 34 -16.22 5.74 -9.71
N ARG A 35 -15.90 4.55 -9.18
CA ARG A 35 -16.71 3.34 -9.38
C ARG A 35 -17.94 3.29 -8.48
N PHE A 36 -17.90 3.95 -7.31
CA PHE A 36 -18.98 3.94 -6.33
C PHE A 36 -19.39 5.36 -5.91
N PRO A 37 -19.93 6.19 -6.83
CA PRO A 37 -20.21 7.61 -6.55
C PRO A 37 -21.28 7.86 -5.48
N GLY A 38 -22.08 6.83 -5.14
CA GLY A 38 -23.12 6.91 -4.09
C GLY A 38 -22.65 6.49 -2.69
N PHE A 39 -21.43 5.97 -2.55
CA PHE A 39 -20.93 5.48 -1.26
C PHE A 39 -20.45 6.65 -0.39
N ARG A 40 -20.68 6.54 0.91
CA ARG A 40 -20.12 7.47 1.90
C ARG A 40 -18.65 7.15 2.13
N GLU A 41 -17.90 8.12 2.65
CA GLU A 41 -16.49 7.98 3.00
C GLU A 41 -16.18 6.71 3.82
N GLY A 42 -17.00 6.42 4.84
CA GLY A 42 -16.81 5.23 5.67
C GLY A 42 -17.02 3.90 4.93
N GLU A 43 -17.87 3.87 3.91
CA GLU A 43 -18.08 2.70 3.06
C GLU A 43 -16.90 2.52 2.11
N LEU A 44 -16.48 3.60 1.45
CA LEU A 44 -15.28 3.62 0.60
C LEU A 44 -14.03 3.19 1.39
N SER A 45 -13.88 3.67 2.62
CA SER A 45 -12.74 3.33 3.49
C SER A 45 -12.73 1.84 3.87
N LYS A 46 -13.89 1.24 4.14
CA LYS A 46 -14.00 -0.21 4.42
C LYS A 46 -13.62 -1.04 3.20
N VAL A 47 -14.12 -0.67 2.02
CA VAL A 47 -13.78 -1.37 0.78
C VAL A 47 -12.29 -1.24 0.48
N ARG A 48 -11.72 -0.03 0.61
CA ARG A 48 -10.29 0.20 0.42
C ARG A 48 -9.45 -0.66 1.36
N ALA A 49 -9.75 -0.64 2.66
CA ALA A 49 -9.01 -1.41 3.67
C ALA A 49 -9.02 -2.91 3.38
N HIS A 50 -10.13 -3.45 2.85
CA HIS A 50 -10.19 -4.83 2.41
C HIS A 50 -9.29 -5.09 1.19
N LEU A 51 -9.36 -4.23 0.17
CA LEU A 51 -8.59 -4.37 -1.08
C LEU A 51 -7.07 -4.26 -0.88
N VAL A 52 -6.61 -3.34 -0.04
CA VAL A 52 -5.18 -3.13 0.20
C VAL A 52 -4.66 -3.91 1.41
N SER A 53 -5.45 -4.82 1.95
CA SER A 53 -4.99 -5.67 3.05
C SER A 53 -3.89 -6.62 2.58
N GLU A 54 -2.90 -6.88 3.43
CA GLU A 54 -1.80 -7.82 3.16
C GLU A 54 -2.33 -9.15 2.62
N ARG A 55 -3.36 -9.72 3.26
CA ARG A 55 -3.99 -10.97 2.83
C ARG A 55 -4.53 -10.90 1.40
N HIS A 56 -5.17 -9.80 1.01
CA HIS A 56 -5.70 -9.64 -0.33
C HIS A 56 -4.57 -9.42 -1.35
N LEU A 57 -3.56 -8.63 -1.00
CA LEU A 57 -2.41 -8.37 -1.86
C LEU A 57 -1.56 -9.62 -2.10
N ILE A 58 -1.38 -10.49 -1.09
CA ILE A 58 -0.73 -11.79 -1.26
C ILE A 58 -1.49 -12.64 -2.29
N HIS A 59 -2.82 -12.68 -2.19
CA HIS A 59 -3.63 -13.45 -3.12
C HIS A 59 -3.49 -12.93 -4.56
N VAL A 60 -3.59 -11.61 -4.77
CA VAL A 60 -3.38 -11.00 -6.09
C VAL A 60 -1.97 -11.28 -6.62
N ALA A 61 -0.93 -11.19 -5.77
CA ALA A 61 0.44 -11.49 -6.17
C ALA A 61 0.62 -12.95 -6.62
N GLN A 62 -0.10 -13.89 -6.00
CA GLN A 62 -0.11 -15.30 -6.42
C GLN A 62 -0.81 -15.53 -7.76
N GLU A 63 -1.82 -14.72 -8.10
CA GLU A 63 -2.53 -14.82 -9.39
C GLU A 63 -1.74 -14.22 -10.56
N LEU A 64 -0.84 -13.28 -10.28
CA LEU A 64 -0.02 -12.59 -11.30
C LEU A 64 1.25 -13.36 -11.70
N ASN A 65 1.59 -14.44 -10.99
CA ASN A 65 2.83 -15.19 -11.12
C ASN A 65 2.59 -16.56 -11.77
#